data_AF-A0A7Z9G9I4-F1
#
_entry.id   AF-A0A7Z9G9I4-F1
#
_cell.length_a   1.000
_cell.length_b   1.000
_cell.length_c   1.000
_cell.angle_alpha   90.00
_cell.angle_beta   90.00
_cell.angle_gamma   90.00
#
_symmetry.space_group_name_H-M   'P 1'
#
loop_
_entity.id
_entity.type
_entity.pdbx_description
1 polymer ?
#
loop_
_entity_poly.entity_id
_entity_poly.type
_entity_poly.pdbx_seq_one_letter_code
_entity_poly.pdbx_strand_id
1 'polypeptide(L)'
;ADVLSQASELGAMDLLLSGGEIFLRKDLMTILEAARRLKYRVRLKTHGGRIKPEQVEQLVALGVSAVDFSVYALDDDIHDAFTQRKGSL
;
A
#
# COMPACT_ATOMS: atom_id res chain seq x y z
N ALA A 1 -11.43 9.68 -7.82
CA ALA A 1 -12.49 9.75 -6.80
C ALA A 1 -13.73 9.00 -7.28
N ASP A 2 -14.15 9.20 -8.53
CA ASP A 2 -15.34 8.56 -9.11
C ASP A 2 -15.45 7.05 -8.87
N VAL A 3 -14.42 6.27 -9.22
CA VAL A 3 -14.41 4.81 -9.01
C VAL A 3 -14.52 4.39 -7.53
N LEU A 4 -13.90 5.13 -6.61
CA LEU A 4 -13.99 4.81 -5.18
C LEU A 4 -15.38 5.13 -4.65
N SER A 5 -16.01 6.21 -5.11
CA SER A 5 -17.38 6.55 -4.73
C SER A 5 -18.36 5.52 -5.27
N GLN A 6 -18.28 5.19 -6.57
CA GLN A 6 -19.14 4.19 -7.22
C GLN A 6 -19.05 2.83 -6.52
N ALA A 7 -17.84 2.36 -6.21
CA ALA A 7 -17.67 1.10 -5.48
C ALA A 7 -18.27 1.17 -4.06
N SER A 8 -18.17 2.32 -3.38
CA SER A 8 -18.73 2.51 -2.05
C SER A 8 -20.25 2.52 -2.09
N GLU A 9 -20.86 3.13 -3.11
CA GLU A 9 -22.30 3.12 -3.36
C GLU A 9 -22.83 1.70 -3.62
N LEU A 10 -22.01 0.85 -4.22
CA LEU A 10 -22.29 -0.58 -4.41
C LEU A 10 -22.01 -1.44 -3.15
N GLY A 11 -21.58 -0.82 -2.04
CA GLY A 11 -21.35 -1.51 -0.76
C GLY A 11 -19.94 -2.06 -0.57
N ALA A 12 -18.97 -1.67 -1.39
CA ALA A 12 -17.58 -2.06 -1.16
C ALA A 12 -17.06 -1.44 0.15
N MET A 13 -16.56 -2.28 1.07
CA MET A 13 -16.03 -1.84 2.37
C MET A 13 -14.51 -1.97 2.47
N ASP A 14 -13.91 -2.86 1.70
CA ASP A 14 -12.47 -3.15 1.74
C ASP A 14 -11.79 -2.61 0.50
N LEU A 15 -10.70 -1.86 0.70
CA LEU A 15 -9.87 -1.36 -0.40
C LEU A 15 -8.42 -1.84 -0.22
N LEU A 16 -7.98 -2.70 -1.13
CA LEU A 16 -6.58 -3.08 -1.28
C LEU A 16 -5.96 -2.26 -2.40
N LEU A 17 -4.96 -1.43 -2.07
CA LEU A 17 -4.15 -0.73 -3.05
C LEU A 17 -2.82 -1.47 -3.24
N SER A 18 -2.52 -1.76 -4.50
CA SER A 18 -1.33 -2.46 -4.98
C SER A 18 -0.86 -1.78 -6.28
N GLY A 19 -0.02 -2.45 -7.06
CA GLY A 19 0.43 -2.02 -8.37
C GLY A 19 1.73 -2.74 -8.73
N GLY A 20 2.68 -1.96 -9.26
CA GLY A 20 4.11 -2.32 -9.18
C GLY A 20 4.63 -1.95 -7.78
N GLU A 21 4.94 -0.66 -7.56
CA GLU A 21 5.26 -0.14 -6.23
C GLU A 21 4.33 1.03 -5.88
N ILE A 22 3.58 0.91 -4.79
CA ILE A 22 2.54 1.86 -4.41
C ILE A 22 3.11 3.23 -4.03
N PHE A 23 4.29 3.29 -3.38
CA PHE A 23 4.93 4.54 -2.98
C PHE A 23 5.55 5.34 -4.14
N LEU A 24 5.55 4.81 -5.38
CA LEU A 24 5.89 5.59 -6.57
C LEU A 24 4.75 6.51 -7.03
N ARG A 25 3.53 6.25 -6.55
CA ARG A 25 2.35 7.00 -6.94
C ARG A 25 2.30 8.36 -6.22
N LYS A 26 2.50 9.45 -6.97
CA LYS A 26 2.60 10.82 -6.44
C LYS A 26 1.35 11.28 -5.68
N ASP A 27 0.17 10.82 -6.08
CA ASP A 27 -1.12 11.16 -5.49
C ASP A 27 -1.61 10.14 -4.46
N LEU A 28 -0.74 9.24 -3.95
CA LEU A 28 -1.12 8.18 -3.03
C LEU A 28 -1.86 8.71 -1.79
N MET A 29 -1.33 9.73 -1.12
CA MET A 29 -1.94 10.26 0.12
C MET A 29 -3.33 10.84 -0.15
N THR A 30 -3.51 11.56 -1.26
CA THR A 30 -4.81 12.09 -1.68
C THR A 30 -5.85 10.98 -1.91
N ILE A 31 -5.42 9.83 -2.45
CA ILE A 31 -6.29 8.66 -2.66
C ILE A 31 -6.67 8.03 -1.33
N LEU A 32 -5.69 7.87 -0.43
CA LEU A 32 -5.93 7.30 0.89
C LEU A 32 -6.90 8.16 1.69
N GLU A 33 -6.72 9.48 1.70
CA GLU A 33 -7.67 10.41 2.30
C GLU A 33 -9.08 10.25 1.72
N ALA A 34 -9.20 10.16 0.39
CA ALA A 34 -10.50 9.95 -0.25
C ALA A 34 -11.14 8.61 0.15
N ALA A 35 -10.36 7.53 0.18
CA ALA A 35 -10.83 6.21 0.59
C ALA A 35 -11.29 6.21 2.06
N ARG A 36 -10.55 6.87 2.95
CA ARG A 36 -10.90 6.97 4.37
C ARG A 36 -12.12 7.84 4.62
N ARG A 37 -12.33 8.91 3.84
CA ARG A 37 -13.59 9.69 3.85
C ARG A 37 -14.79 8.82 3.47
N LEU A 38 -14.63 7.93 2.49
CA LEU A 38 -15.62 6.94 2.07
C LEU A 38 -15.71 5.71 2.98
N LYS A 39 -15.04 5.73 4.14
CA LYS A 39 -15.10 4.69 5.19
C LYS A 39 -14.58 3.30 4.79
N TYR A 40 -13.85 3.20 3.68
CA TYR A 40 -13.14 1.96 3.33
C TYR A 40 -12.18 1.54 4.43
N ARG A 41 -12.13 0.25 4.76
CA ARG A 41 -10.97 -0.36 5.43
C ARG A 41 -9.85 -0.48 4.40
N VAL A 42 -8.80 0.30 4.59
CA VAL A 42 -7.72 0.44 3.59
C VAL A 42 -6.53 -0.43 3.95
N ARG A 43 -6.02 -1.17 2.97
CA ARG A 43 -4.81 -1.99 3.05
C ARG A 43 -3.88 -1.67 1.88
N LEU A 44 -2.58 -1.70 2.12
CA LEU A 44 -1.55 -1.51 1.10
C LEU A 44 -0.74 -2.77 0.85
N LYS A 45 -0.27 -2.96 -0.39
CA LYS A 45 0.81 -3.90 -0.74
C LYS A 45 2.01 -3.13 -1.28
N THR A 46 3.21 -3.47 -0.79
CA THR A 46 4.47 -2.80 -1.15
C THR A 46 5.64 -3.77 -1.07
N HIS A 47 6.71 -3.52 -1.80
CA HIS A 47 8.00 -4.19 -1.56
C HIS A 47 8.79 -3.52 -0.43
N GLY A 48 8.27 -2.45 0.18
CA GLY A 48 8.83 -1.79 1.36
C GLY A 48 10.02 -0.87 1.11
N GLY A 49 10.87 -1.16 0.12
CA GLY A 49 12.13 -0.42 -0.12
C GLY A 49 11.99 1.06 -0.54
N ARG A 50 10.78 1.63 -0.60
CA ARG A 50 10.53 3.06 -0.88
C ARG A 50 9.71 3.79 0.16
N ILE A 51 9.19 3.09 1.16
CA ILE A 51 8.46 3.74 2.25
C ILE A 51 9.44 4.55 3.11
N LYS A 52 9.04 5.75 3.50
CA LYS A 52 9.80 6.61 4.41
C LYS A 52 9.09 6.77 5.75
N PRO A 53 9.82 7.08 6.85
CA PRO A 53 9.21 7.28 8.16
C PRO A 53 8.05 8.28 8.17
N GLU A 54 8.16 9.39 7.43
CA GLU A 54 7.10 10.41 7.37
C GLU A 54 5.83 9.87 6.69
N GLN A 55 6.00 8.99 5.70
CA GLN A 55 4.87 8.32 5.05
C GLN A 55 4.22 7.33 6.01
N VAL A 56 5.00 6.60 6.82
CA VAL A 56 4.44 5.69 7.84
C VAL A 56 3.56 6.45 8.82
N GLU A 57 4.03 7.60 9.33
CA GLU A 57 3.25 8.46 10.22
C GLU A 57 1.93 8.91 9.57
N GLN A 58 1.98 9.30 8.30
CA GLN A 58 0.78 9.65 7.52
C GLN A 58 -0.19 8.46 7.39
N LEU A 59 0.30 7.26 7.11
CA LEU A 59 -0.56 6.06 7.00
C LEU A 59 -1.25 5.74 8.33
N VAL A 60 -0.52 5.86 9.44
CA VAL A 60 -1.06 5.67 10.80
C VAL A 60 -2.12 6.74 11.09
N ALA A 61 -1.83 8.02 10.84
CA ALA A 61 -2.76 9.11 11.05
C ALA A 61 -4.05 8.99 10.22
N LEU A 62 -3.95 8.47 8.99
CA LEU A 62 -5.10 8.20 8.12
C LEU A 62 -5.91 6.96 8.56
N GLY A 63 -5.39 6.14 9.46
CA GLY A 63 -6.03 4.91 9.89
C GLY A 63 -6.00 3.81 8.82
N VAL A 64 -4.89 3.69 8.09
CA VAL A 64 -4.62 2.54 7.23
C VAL A 64 -4.54 1.29 8.08
N SER A 65 -5.30 0.27 7.70
CA SER A 65 -5.56 -0.89 8.55
C SER A 65 -4.45 -1.96 8.48
N ALA A 66 -3.73 -2.02 7.36
CA ALA A 66 -2.61 -2.94 7.19
C ALA A 66 -1.70 -2.50 6.03
N VAL A 67 -0.42 -2.85 6.14
CA VAL A 67 0.56 -2.79 5.07
C VAL A 67 1.18 -4.18 4.95
N ASP A 68 0.99 -4.81 3.80
CA ASP A 68 1.50 -6.13 3.49
C ASP A 68 2.82 -5.98 2.70
N PHE A 69 3.90 -6.56 3.23
CA PHE A 69 5.22 -6.56 2.58
C PHE A 69 5.44 -7.83 1.77
N SER A 70 5.97 -7.67 0.55
CA SER A 70 6.33 -8.79 -0.30
C SER A 70 7.66 -9.42 0.14
N VAL A 71 7.58 -10.53 0.90
CA VAL A 71 8.74 -11.33 1.32
C VAL A 71 8.65 -12.72 0.72
N TYR A 72 9.66 -13.11 -0.08
CA TYR A 72 9.65 -14.38 -0.83
C TYR A 72 10.53 -15.47 -0.20
N ALA A 73 11.54 -15.09 0.56
CA ALA A 73 12.35 -15.96 1.41
C ALA A 73 12.87 -15.16 2.61
N LEU A 74 13.26 -15.85 3.68
CA LEU A 74 13.96 -15.27 4.83
C LEU A 74 15.49 -15.36 4.71
N ASP A 75 15.96 -15.91 3.59
CA ASP A 75 17.36 -15.95 3.20
C ASP A 75 17.60 -14.85 2.16
N ASP A 76 18.58 -13.98 2.41
CA ASP A 76 18.90 -12.82 1.59
C ASP A 76 19.19 -13.22 0.14
N ASP A 77 20.01 -14.25 -0.09
CA ASP A 77 20.45 -14.66 -1.41
C ASP A 77 19.26 -15.22 -2.23
N ILE A 78 18.40 -16.02 -1.59
CA ILE A 78 17.19 -16.55 -2.24
C ILE A 78 16.20 -15.42 -2.55
N HIS A 79 15.98 -14.51 -1.59
CA HIS A 79 15.06 -13.40 -1.79
C HIS A 79 15.55 -12.47 -2.90
N ASP A 80 16.82 -12.06 -2.88
CA ASP A 80 17.43 -11.17 -3.87
C ASP A 80 17.47 -11.81 -5.27
N ALA A 81 17.71 -13.12 -5.36
CA ALA A 81 17.62 -13.86 -6.62
C ALA A 81 16.20 -13.85 -7.18
N PHE A 82 15.18 -13.96 -6.32
CA PHE A 82 13.78 -13.91 -6.71
C PHE A 82 13.36 -12.50 -7.17
N THR A 83 13.71 -11.46 -6.42
CA THR A 83 13.36 -10.06 -6.72
C THR A 83 14.27 -9.42 -7.78
N GLN A 84 15.36 -10.09 -8.14
CA GLN A 84 16.41 -9.60 -9.04
C GLN A 84 17.05 -8.29 -8.57
N ARG A 85 17.08 -8.07 -7.24
CA ARG A 85 17.61 -6.86 -6.62
C ARG A 85 18.39 -7.22 -5.37
N LYS A 86 19.66 -6.82 -5.31
CA LYS A 86 20.49 -7.00 -4.12
C LYS A 86 20.01 -6.13 -2.93
N GLY A 87 19.97 -6.70 -1.74
CA GLY A 87 19.57 -6.06 -0.49
C GLY A 87 18.09 -5.68 -0.47
N SER A 88 17.23 -6.58 -0.94
CA SER A 88 15.79 -6.34 -1.08
C SER A 88 14.92 -6.98 -0.01
N LEU A 89 15.51 -7.84 0.83
CA LEU A 89 14.88 -8.36 2.05
C LEU A 89 14.74 -7.28 3.13
#